data_AF-A0AAU7C7P9-F1
#
_entry.id   AF-A0AAU7C7P9-F1
#
_cell.length_a   1.000
_cell.length_b   1.000
_cell.length_c   1.000
_cell.angle_alpha   90.00
_cell.angle_beta   90.00
_cell.angle_gamma   90.00
#
_symmetry.space_group_name_H-M   'P 1'
#
loop_
_entity.id
_entity.type
_entity.pdbx_description
1 polymer ?
#
loop_
_entity_poly.entity_id
_entity_poly.type
_entity_poly.pdbx_seq_one_letter_code
_entity_poly.pdbx_strand_id
1 'polypeptide(L)'
;MQTWDGLMKNTVITLFLMSLGSSVRADELDLPPRLSSAQNGTEFARSIADLPLKEREAKILAEFERGNVPRFLRSLVPVSVTTEKAKATYKVTPDYLAIGSDDDYFLTPMTPFTAQKIADRLGCLLPTPKMVDDIYAAAAIKLNPSPIPPTSAMTTVPVFLRHNETVRDQRKGKALGTLVAGHKKDVVIANRVFAMPGNVAIYGWHKEVGSPIQPLYTGHIASWVDYSHGIRLVSRRMTLNGDSADVGEVLADPSLASLLSHDGVMSRSRYELTEFPAEPGAKPRSRPTSFGSAPGETNEEYRVEPGVRIVINRPVTVSEKPVLLVYYALPNGATIEQTIGKAVQPGEDWHFEIQHIGAQTRFLREKLKDRTLVVAYLENNLKSWPAWRKTHGDKAIAKVLDSVQGRFDAARTRVVFNGHSGGGSLIFGYLNGLEAIPDEVERIAFLDSDYAYETDRHRDKLATWLLASDSHFLCVLAYNDAVALLNGKTFVSAAGGTWGRSHLMQADLEPSFSFQKRLTDGMHRIRALEGRASFFLKENPEKKIFHTVQVERNGFIESLLSGTRLDEVGYSYFGDRAYSPFIRAD
;
A
#
# COMPACT_ATOMS: atom_id res chain seq x y z
N MET A 1 74.91 -22.87 50.07
CA MET A 1 73.80 -23.81 50.27
C MET A 1 72.61 -22.96 50.70
N GLN A 2 71.56 -22.90 49.86
CA GLN A 2 70.12 -22.65 50.17
C GLN A 2 69.73 -21.52 51.15
N THR A 3 68.68 -20.72 51.00
CA THR A 3 67.68 -20.34 49.97
C THR A 3 66.68 -19.48 50.77
N TRP A 4 66.19 -18.35 50.20
CA TRP A 4 64.80 -17.82 50.25
C TRP A 4 64.18 -17.55 51.65
N ASP A 5 63.29 -16.61 51.95
CA ASP A 5 62.38 -15.75 51.20
C ASP A 5 61.79 -14.74 52.23
N GLY A 6 61.15 -13.64 51.79
CA GLY A 6 60.07 -13.03 52.59
C GLY A 6 60.05 -11.50 52.80
N LEU A 7 59.41 -10.83 51.83
CA LEU A 7 58.25 -9.94 52.03
C LEU A 7 58.41 -8.48 52.57
N MET A 8 58.17 -7.56 51.61
CA MET A 8 57.38 -6.32 51.69
C MET A 8 57.75 -5.20 52.67
N LYS A 9 58.15 -4.06 52.09
CA LYS A 9 57.33 -2.83 51.99
C LYS A 9 58.12 -1.76 51.24
N ASN A 10 57.66 -1.33 50.06
CA ASN A 10 58.00 -0.02 49.52
C ASN A 10 56.81 0.52 48.72
N THR A 11 56.30 1.63 49.22
CA THR A 11 55.22 2.44 48.67
C THR A 11 55.73 3.17 47.43
N VAL A 12 55.17 2.85 46.25
CA VAL A 12 55.34 3.65 45.03
C VAL A 12 54.01 4.37 44.79
N ILE A 13 54.05 5.70 44.90
CA ILE A 13 52.98 6.60 44.44
C ILE A 13 53.10 6.68 42.92
N THR A 14 52.25 5.97 42.20
CA THR A 14 52.09 6.12 40.75
C THR A 14 51.09 7.24 40.49
N LEU A 15 51.60 8.38 40.03
CA LEU A 15 50.79 9.47 39.49
C LEU A 15 50.16 8.99 38.17
N PHE A 16 48.86 8.70 38.17
CA PHE A 16 48.10 8.43 36.95
C PHE A 16 47.77 9.77 36.29
N LEU A 17 48.62 10.19 35.33
CA LEU A 17 48.26 11.25 34.38
C LEU A 17 47.19 10.68 33.45
N MET A 18 45.91 10.88 33.79
CA MET A 18 44.82 10.78 32.85
C MET A 18 44.93 11.94 31.87
N SER A 19 45.64 11.73 30.76
CA SER A 19 45.45 12.56 29.57
C SER A 19 44.07 12.24 29.02
N LEU A 20 43.11 13.12 29.32
CA LEU A 20 41.88 13.25 28.53
C LEU A 20 42.29 13.77 27.14
N GLY A 21 42.84 12.89 26.32
CA GLY A 21 42.90 13.08 24.89
C GLY A 21 41.49 12.99 24.36
N SER A 22 40.79 14.13 24.33
CA SER A 22 39.68 14.32 23.41
C SER A 22 40.25 14.21 21.99
N SER A 23 40.34 12.98 21.49
CA SER A 23 40.58 12.73 20.08
C SER A 23 39.36 13.26 19.34
N VAL A 24 39.52 14.42 18.73
CA VAL A 24 38.56 14.95 17.76
C VAL A 24 38.60 13.98 16.57
N ARG A 25 37.82 12.89 16.62
CA ARG A 25 37.48 12.06 15.46
C ARG A 25 36.43 12.80 14.62
N ALA A 26 36.78 13.98 14.10
CA ALA A 26 35.85 14.83 13.34
C ALA A 26 35.38 14.22 12.00
N ASP A 27 35.91 13.06 11.63
CA ASP A 27 35.74 12.45 10.30
C ASP A 27 35.01 11.12 10.36
N GLU A 28 34.56 10.68 11.54
CA GLU A 28 33.73 9.49 11.71
C GLU A 28 32.28 9.85 12.09
N LEU A 29 31.33 9.04 11.61
CA LEU A 29 29.95 9.09 12.09
C LEU A 29 29.90 8.74 13.59
N ASP A 30 29.23 9.58 14.38
CA ASP A 30 29.01 9.38 15.83
C ASP A 30 28.00 8.25 16.10
N LEU A 31 28.44 7.02 15.87
CA LEU A 31 27.70 5.79 16.09
C LEU A 31 28.36 4.97 17.20
N PRO A 32 27.59 4.34 18.10
CA PRO A 32 28.17 3.44 19.09
C PRO A 32 28.91 2.27 18.43
N PRO A 33 29.83 1.60 19.13
CA PRO A 33 30.49 0.41 18.61
C PRO A 33 29.47 -0.66 18.21
N ARG A 34 29.68 -1.31 17.06
CA ARG A 34 28.85 -2.44 16.65
C ARG A 34 28.98 -3.58 17.66
N LEU A 35 27.85 -4.06 18.19
CA LEU A 35 27.83 -5.22 19.09
C LEU A 35 28.28 -6.49 18.35
N SER A 36 29.01 -7.37 19.05
CA SER A 36 29.43 -8.67 18.49
C SER A 36 28.24 -9.58 18.16
N SER A 37 27.13 -9.43 18.88
CA SER A 37 25.87 -10.16 18.67
C SER A 37 24.93 -9.52 17.64
N ALA A 38 25.31 -8.38 17.04
CA ALA A 38 24.47 -7.72 16.05
C ALA A 38 24.35 -8.57 14.78
N GLN A 39 23.15 -8.60 14.20
CA GLN A 39 22.87 -9.32 12.96
C GLN A 39 23.76 -8.84 11.81
N ASN A 40 24.15 -9.74 10.93
CA ASN A 40 24.77 -9.34 9.67
C ASN A 40 23.73 -8.82 8.67
N GLY A 41 24.17 -8.24 7.56
CA GLY A 41 23.29 -7.58 6.60
C GLY A 41 22.24 -8.51 5.99
N THR A 42 22.63 -9.72 5.60
CA THR A 42 21.69 -10.70 5.00
C THR A 42 20.66 -11.17 6.03
N GLU A 43 21.08 -11.40 7.27
CA GLU A 43 20.19 -11.80 8.38
C GLU A 43 19.19 -10.69 8.71
N PHE A 44 19.68 -9.45 8.81
CA PHE A 44 18.84 -8.28 9.07
C PHE A 44 17.82 -8.09 7.94
N ALA A 45 18.24 -8.14 6.67
CA ALA A 45 17.34 -8.02 5.52
C ALA A 45 16.21 -9.06 5.55
N ARG A 46 16.53 -10.34 5.87
CA ARG A 46 15.51 -11.38 6.04
C ARG A 46 14.57 -11.09 7.20
N SER A 47 15.07 -10.56 8.31
CA SER A 47 14.27 -10.25 9.50
C SER A 47 13.24 -9.13 9.31
N ILE A 48 13.41 -8.31 8.28
CA ILE A 48 12.51 -7.20 7.95
C ILE A 48 11.69 -7.46 6.68
N ALA A 49 11.82 -8.64 6.07
CA ALA A 49 11.33 -8.88 4.72
C ALA A 49 9.80 -8.78 4.57
N ASP A 50 9.08 -9.26 5.59
CA ASP A 50 7.62 -9.32 5.63
C ASP A 50 7.00 -8.25 6.54
N LEU A 51 7.81 -7.30 7.04
CA LEU A 51 7.33 -6.25 7.94
C LEU A 51 6.62 -5.12 7.17
N PRO A 52 5.53 -4.55 7.72
CA PRO A 52 4.95 -3.30 7.21
C PRO A 52 5.98 -2.18 7.16
N LEU A 53 5.83 -1.21 6.23
CA LEU A 53 6.86 -0.19 5.97
C LEU A 53 7.30 0.54 7.24
N LYS A 54 6.33 0.95 8.07
CA LYS A 54 6.61 1.70 9.30
C LYS A 54 7.41 0.87 10.32
N GLU A 55 7.10 -0.41 10.46
CA GLU A 55 7.81 -1.30 11.39
C GLU A 55 9.20 -1.66 10.85
N ARG A 56 9.29 -1.92 9.54
CA ARG A 56 10.56 -2.10 8.82
C ARG A 56 11.50 -0.93 9.08
N GLU A 57 11.01 0.29 8.93
CA GLU A 57 11.78 1.53 9.07
C GLU A 57 12.16 1.83 10.53
N ALA A 58 11.28 1.49 11.49
CA ALA A 58 11.62 1.55 12.91
C ALA A 58 12.75 0.57 13.26
N LYS A 59 12.75 -0.64 12.69
CA LYS A 59 13.85 -1.60 12.88
C LYS A 59 15.16 -1.13 12.23
N ILE A 60 15.08 -0.54 11.03
CA ILE A 60 16.23 0.09 10.38
C ILE A 60 16.84 1.15 11.29
N LEU A 61 16.02 2.10 11.78
CA LEU A 61 16.49 3.17 12.67
C LEU A 61 17.16 2.60 13.94
N ALA A 62 16.54 1.60 14.56
CA ALA A 62 17.07 0.98 15.77
C ALA A 62 18.45 0.33 15.57
N GLU A 63 18.71 -0.26 14.40
CA GLU A 63 20.05 -0.81 14.08
C GLU A 63 21.10 0.28 13.92
N PHE A 64 20.77 1.41 13.30
CA PHE A 64 21.67 2.58 13.27
C PHE A 64 21.92 3.13 14.67
N GLU A 65 20.89 3.28 15.50
CA GLU A 65 21.02 3.74 16.89
C GLU A 65 21.89 2.81 17.76
N ARG A 66 21.90 1.51 17.44
CA ARG A 66 22.75 0.49 18.07
C ARG A 66 24.14 0.36 17.43
N GLY A 67 24.40 1.12 16.37
CA GLY A 67 25.68 1.11 15.67
C GLY A 67 25.93 -0.15 14.83
N ASN A 68 24.90 -0.89 14.41
CA ASN A 68 25.06 -2.01 13.47
C ASN A 68 25.30 -1.51 12.03
N VAL A 69 26.41 -0.82 11.85
CA VAL A 69 26.86 -0.23 10.60
C VAL A 69 28.28 -0.72 10.32
N PRO A 70 28.60 -1.13 9.06
CA PRO A 70 29.94 -1.56 8.70
C PRO A 70 31.00 -0.52 9.08
N ARG A 71 32.17 -0.98 9.51
CA ARG A 71 33.25 -0.11 9.98
C ARG A 71 33.72 0.81 8.86
N PHE A 72 33.85 0.30 7.64
CA PHE A 72 34.31 1.09 6.50
C PHE A 72 33.39 2.27 6.16
N LEU A 73 32.10 2.17 6.50
CA LEU A 73 31.09 3.20 6.24
C LEU A 73 31.14 4.37 7.23
N ARG A 74 31.80 4.19 8.38
CA ARG A 74 31.84 5.18 9.45
C ARG A 74 32.77 6.34 9.13
N SER A 75 33.85 6.11 8.37
CA SER A 75 34.83 7.15 8.02
C SER A 75 34.41 7.91 6.78
N LEU A 76 34.15 9.21 6.91
CA LEU A 76 33.71 10.06 5.81
C LEU A 76 34.86 10.41 4.87
N VAL A 77 34.56 10.53 3.58
CA VAL A 77 35.51 10.87 2.51
C VAL A 77 35.31 12.33 2.07
N PRO A 78 36.38 13.13 1.95
CA PRO A 78 36.27 14.50 1.47
C PRO A 78 35.97 14.56 -0.05
N VAL A 79 35.09 15.48 -0.44
CA VAL A 79 34.84 15.87 -1.83
C VAL A 79 35.06 17.38 -1.93
N SER A 80 35.95 17.79 -2.83
CA SER A 80 36.30 19.19 -3.03
C SER A 80 35.63 19.75 -4.27
N VAL A 81 35.03 20.92 -4.13
CA VAL A 81 34.34 21.66 -5.19
C VAL A 81 34.85 23.10 -5.22
N THR A 82 34.87 23.67 -6.42
CA THR A 82 35.39 25.03 -6.63
C THR A 82 34.47 25.77 -7.59
N THR A 83 34.26 27.05 -7.34
CA THR A 83 33.72 28.03 -8.29
C THR A 83 34.76 29.13 -8.49
N GLU A 84 34.51 30.08 -9.39
CA GLU A 84 35.37 31.26 -9.53
C GLU A 84 35.54 32.05 -8.22
N LYS A 85 34.58 31.96 -7.29
CA LYS A 85 34.51 32.79 -6.08
C LYS A 85 34.92 32.09 -4.80
N ALA A 86 34.93 30.76 -4.77
CA ALA A 86 35.15 30.02 -3.54
C ALA A 86 35.57 28.56 -3.77
N LYS A 87 36.32 28.01 -2.81
CA LYS A 87 36.70 26.60 -2.73
C LYS A 87 36.10 25.99 -1.47
N ALA A 88 35.47 24.83 -1.62
CA ALA A 88 34.79 24.12 -0.55
C ALA A 88 35.19 22.65 -0.52
N THR A 89 35.24 22.06 0.67
CA THR A 89 35.40 20.63 0.87
C THR A 89 34.37 20.13 1.89
N TYR A 90 33.40 19.36 1.43
CA TYR A 90 32.46 18.65 2.31
C TYR A 90 32.86 17.17 2.43
N LYS A 91 32.36 16.48 3.46
CA LYS A 91 32.68 15.07 3.71
C LYS A 91 31.43 14.22 3.54
N VAL A 92 31.56 13.04 2.97
CA VAL A 92 30.44 12.17 2.61
C VAL A 92 30.71 10.72 2.97
N THR A 93 29.68 9.92 3.26
CA THR A 93 29.86 8.49 3.44
C THR A 93 30.47 7.85 2.17
N PRO A 94 31.43 6.92 2.32
CA PRO A 94 32.15 6.34 1.18
C PRO A 94 31.23 5.54 0.27
N ASP A 95 30.13 5.00 0.80
CA ASP A 95 29.07 4.32 0.08
C ASP A 95 27.69 4.72 0.65
N TYR A 96 26.62 4.10 0.15
CA TYR A 96 25.29 4.23 0.71
C TYR A 96 25.18 3.55 2.08
N LEU A 97 24.32 4.08 2.94
CA LEU A 97 24.08 3.53 4.27
C LEU A 97 23.71 2.05 4.22
N ALA A 98 24.34 1.28 5.10
CA ALA A 98 24.17 -0.16 5.19
C ALA A 98 24.10 -0.63 6.64
N ILE A 99 23.40 -1.75 6.85
CA ILE A 99 23.35 -2.47 8.13
C ILE A 99 24.12 -3.78 7.99
N GLY A 100 24.92 -4.13 8.99
CA GLY A 100 25.71 -5.37 9.03
C GLY A 100 27.19 -5.16 9.34
N SER A 101 28.01 -6.10 8.90
CA SER A 101 29.47 -6.10 9.08
C SER A 101 30.20 -5.73 7.79
N ASP A 102 31.53 -5.55 7.84
CA ASP A 102 32.33 -5.32 6.62
C ASP A 102 32.24 -6.52 5.65
N ASP A 103 32.03 -7.73 6.18
CA ASP A 103 31.96 -8.97 5.41
C ASP A 103 30.56 -9.27 4.87
N ASP A 104 29.49 -8.88 5.58
CA ASP A 104 28.12 -9.06 5.12
C ASP A 104 27.24 -7.87 5.56
N TYR A 105 26.95 -7.01 4.58
CA TYR A 105 26.13 -5.82 4.76
C TYR A 105 25.02 -5.71 3.73
N PHE A 106 23.94 -5.08 4.14
CA PHE A 106 22.77 -4.77 3.33
C PHE A 106 22.72 -3.27 3.09
N LEU A 107 22.98 -2.82 1.86
CA LEU A 107 22.67 -1.47 1.42
C LEU A 107 21.17 -1.27 1.62
N THR A 108 20.78 -0.32 2.47
CA THR A 108 19.44 -0.28 3.06
C THR A 108 18.58 0.84 2.45
N PRO A 109 17.82 0.57 1.36
CA PRO A 109 16.76 1.47 0.93
C PRO A 109 15.81 1.79 2.09
N MET A 110 15.56 3.08 2.31
CA MET A 110 14.65 3.56 3.35
C MET A 110 13.96 4.87 2.94
N THR A 111 12.95 5.27 3.70
CA THR A 111 12.22 6.52 3.45
C THR A 111 13.10 7.75 3.76
N PRO A 112 12.87 8.91 3.10
CA PRO A 112 13.44 10.19 3.53
C PRO A 112 13.13 10.54 4.99
N PHE A 113 12.03 10.06 5.56
CA PHE A 113 11.70 10.28 6.98
C PHE A 113 12.73 9.63 7.91
N THR A 114 13.03 8.36 7.70
CA THR A 114 14.03 7.63 8.51
C THR A 114 15.44 8.10 8.19
N ALA A 115 15.75 8.30 6.90
CA ALA A 115 17.04 8.82 6.47
C ALA A 115 17.34 10.19 7.09
N GLN A 116 16.35 11.09 7.17
CA GLN A 116 16.51 12.39 7.80
C GLN A 116 16.77 12.27 9.30
N LYS A 117 16.07 11.38 10.02
CA LYS A 117 16.33 11.14 11.45
C LYS A 117 17.76 10.66 11.71
N ILE A 118 18.25 9.75 10.87
CA ILE A 118 19.64 9.27 10.94
C ILE A 118 20.60 10.42 10.65
N ALA A 119 20.34 11.21 9.61
CA ALA A 119 21.16 12.36 9.26
C ALA A 119 21.24 13.38 10.42
N ASP A 120 20.09 13.75 10.98
CA ASP A 120 20.01 14.69 12.11
C ASP A 120 20.79 14.18 13.33
N ARG A 121 20.63 12.90 13.68
CA ARG A 121 21.33 12.28 14.82
C ARG A 121 22.85 12.28 14.63
N LEU A 122 23.32 12.19 13.39
CA LEU A 122 24.75 12.09 13.07
C LEU A 122 25.38 13.43 12.66
N GLY A 123 24.63 14.55 12.76
CA GLY A 123 25.14 15.85 12.34
C GLY A 123 25.39 15.92 10.82
N CYS A 124 24.55 15.26 10.05
CA CYS A 124 24.62 15.14 8.60
C CYS A 124 23.36 15.69 7.91
N LEU A 125 23.41 15.73 6.58
CA LEU A 125 22.32 16.03 5.66
C LEU A 125 22.32 15.04 4.49
N LEU A 126 21.20 14.99 3.78
CA LEU A 126 21.09 14.29 2.50
C LEU A 126 21.66 15.19 1.38
N PRO A 127 22.31 14.63 0.34
CA PRO A 127 22.97 15.43 -0.69
C PRO A 127 21.98 16.18 -1.58
N THR A 128 22.44 17.24 -2.25
CA THR A 128 21.74 17.85 -3.39
C THR A 128 22.04 17.09 -4.69
N PRO A 129 21.28 17.28 -5.78
CA PRO A 129 21.63 16.75 -7.10
C PRO A 129 23.06 17.10 -7.54
N LYS A 130 23.49 18.35 -7.32
CA LYS A 130 24.85 18.79 -7.63
C LYS A 130 25.90 18.03 -6.82
N MET A 131 25.69 17.86 -5.52
CA MET A 131 26.59 17.06 -4.70
C MET A 131 26.68 15.62 -5.20
N VAL A 132 25.58 15.01 -5.64
CA VAL A 132 25.60 13.65 -6.20
C VAL A 132 26.47 13.58 -7.47
N ASP A 133 26.38 14.58 -8.35
CA ASP A 133 27.26 14.67 -9.53
C ASP A 133 28.74 14.82 -9.14
N ASP A 134 29.03 15.71 -8.18
CA ASP A 134 30.39 15.96 -7.68
C ASP A 134 30.98 14.72 -6.99
N ILE A 135 30.16 14.01 -6.21
CA ILE A 135 30.51 12.73 -5.56
C ILE A 135 30.82 11.67 -6.62
N TYR A 136 29.98 11.55 -7.66
CA TYR A 136 30.22 10.61 -8.75
C TYR A 136 31.52 10.93 -9.50
N ALA A 137 31.77 12.22 -9.79
CA ALA A 137 33.00 12.66 -10.42
C ALA A 137 34.23 12.28 -9.57
N ALA A 138 34.19 12.58 -8.27
CA ALA A 138 35.27 12.30 -7.32
C ALA A 138 35.43 10.82 -6.95
N ALA A 139 34.42 9.97 -7.15
CA ALA A 139 34.46 8.56 -6.80
C ALA A 139 35.55 7.82 -7.59
N ALA A 140 36.51 7.25 -6.87
CA ALA A 140 37.59 6.44 -7.43
C ALA A 140 37.08 5.09 -7.97
N ILE A 141 35.96 4.58 -7.44
CA ILE A 141 35.26 3.49 -8.10
C ILE A 141 33.85 3.88 -8.52
N LYS A 142 33.57 3.73 -9.81
CA LYS A 142 32.24 3.88 -10.41
C LYS A 142 31.69 2.50 -10.71
N LEU A 143 30.48 2.23 -10.23
CA LEU A 143 29.78 0.97 -10.48
C LEU A 143 28.62 1.21 -11.46
N ASN A 144 28.33 0.21 -12.29
CA ASN A 144 27.33 0.34 -13.32
C ASN A 144 25.91 0.19 -12.74
N PRO A 145 24.95 1.05 -13.15
CA PRO A 145 23.53 0.84 -12.92
C PRO A 145 23.07 -0.56 -13.37
N SER A 146 22.32 -1.25 -12.51
CA SER A 146 21.71 -2.55 -12.83
C SER A 146 20.19 -2.48 -12.67
N PRO A 147 19.44 -2.09 -13.73
CA PRO A 147 17.99 -1.97 -13.65
C PRO A 147 17.32 -3.35 -13.56
N ILE A 148 16.33 -3.46 -12.68
CA ILE A 148 15.39 -4.57 -12.59
C ILE A 148 14.07 -4.08 -13.21
N PRO A 149 13.44 -4.83 -14.13
CA PRO A 149 12.18 -4.41 -14.75
C PRO A 149 11.11 -4.02 -13.72
N PRO A 150 10.33 -2.95 -13.98
CA PRO A 150 9.37 -2.44 -13.02
C PRO A 150 8.23 -3.45 -12.80
N THR A 151 8.06 -3.88 -11.55
CA THR A 151 6.96 -4.73 -11.08
C THR A 151 6.59 -4.30 -9.66
N SER A 152 5.43 -4.72 -9.14
CA SER A 152 5.06 -4.45 -7.75
C SER A 152 6.07 -4.99 -6.73
N ALA A 153 6.86 -6.01 -7.09
CA ALA A 153 7.90 -6.56 -6.22
C ALA A 153 9.08 -5.60 -6.01
N MET A 154 9.22 -4.55 -6.80
CA MET A 154 10.40 -3.66 -6.78
C MET A 154 10.56 -2.87 -5.46
N THR A 155 9.52 -2.81 -4.63
CA THR A 155 9.50 -2.17 -3.30
C THR A 155 9.69 -3.17 -2.15
N THR A 156 9.91 -4.46 -2.46
CA THR A 156 10.04 -5.53 -1.47
C THR A 156 11.50 -5.78 -1.09
N VAL A 157 11.73 -6.13 0.18
CA VAL A 157 13.08 -6.41 0.69
C VAL A 157 13.77 -7.58 -0.04
N PRO A 158 13.08 -8.67 -0.46
CA PRO A 158 13.71 -9.69 -1.30
C PRO A 158 14.33 -9.13 -2.58
N VAL A 159 13.68 -8.15 -3.24
CA VAL A 159 14.26 -7.50 -4.43
C VAL A 159 15.41 -6.57 -4.04
N PHE A 160 15.34 -5.92 -2.87
CA PHE A 160 16.45 -5.09 -2.37
C PHE A 160 17.69 -5.96 -2.13
N LEU A 161 17.50 -7.13 -1.53
CA LEU A 161 18.57 -8.08 -1.23
C LEU A 161 19.17 -8.66 -2.52
N ARG A 162 18.34 -9.04 -3.51
CA ARG A 162 18.80 -9.45 -4.84
C ARG A 162 19.65 -8.37 -5.54
N HIS A 163 19.22 -7.11 -5.47
CA HIS A 163 20.01 -6.01 -6.01
C HIS A 163 21.30 -5.77 -5.20
N ASN A 164 21.25 -5.96 -3.87
CA ASN A 164 22.42 -5.88 -3.00
C ASN A 164 23.50 -6.90 -3.41
N GLU A 165 23.11 -8.14 -3.72
CA GLU A 165 24.00 -9.18 -4.26
C GLU A 165 24.63 -8.75 -5.59
N THR A 166 23.83 -8.17 -6.49
CA THR A 166 24.33 -7.66 -7.79
C THR A 166 25.38 -6.56 -7.60
N VAL A 167 25.15 -5.63 -6.67
CA VAL A 167 26.13 -4.58 -6.34
C VAL A 167 27.36 -5.18 -5.69
N ARG A 168 27.19 -6.12 -4.76
CA ARG A 168 28.28 -6.81 -4.06
C ARG A 168 29.18 -7.56 -5.04
N ASP A 169 28.61 -8.19 -6.07
CA ASP A 169 29.37 -8.83 -7.16
C ASP A 169 30.20 -7.82 -7.94
N GLN A 170 29.62 -6.66 -8.29
CA GLN A 170 30.41 -5.58 -8.90
C GLN A 170 31.48 -5.03 -7.97
N ARG A 171 31.31 -5.16 -6.65
CA ARG A 171 32.23 -4.64 -5.62
C ARG A 171 33.39 -5.58 -5.29
N LYS A 172 33.31 -6.86 -5.69
CA LYS A 172 34.38 -7.85 -5.47
C LYS A 172 35.74 -7.33 -5.94
N GLY A 173 36.76 -7.53 -5.09
CA GLY A 173 38.13 -7.12 -5.38
C GLY A 173 38.42 -5.61 -5.28
N LYS A 174 37.44 -4.78 -4.92
CA LYS A 174 37.63 -3.34 -4.72
C LYS A 174 37.65 -2.99 -3.23
N ALA A 175 38.57 -2.12 -2.83
CA ALA A 175 38.73 -1.72 -1.43
C ALA A 175 37.46 -1.10 -0.84
N LEU A 176 37.10 -1.52 0.37
CA LEU A 176 36.07 -0.90 1.19
C LEU A 176 36.58 0.42 1.78
N GLY A 177 35.67 1.38 2.00
CA GLY A 177 36.01 2.72 2.48
C GLY A 177 36.52 3.68 1.39
N THR A 178 36.82 3.18 0.19
CA THR A 178 37.04 4.04 -0.98
C THR A 178 35.71 4.56 -1.52
N LEU A 179 35.66 5.86 -1.84
CA LEU A 179 34.45 6.50 -2.37
C LEU A 179 33.95 5.79 -3.64
N VAL A 180 32.70 5.32 -3.56
CA VAL A 180 32.00 4.60 -4.62
C VAL A 180 30.67 5.25 -4.95
N ALA A 181 30.34 5.29 -6.24
CA ALA A 181 29.11 5.89 -6.75
C ALA A 181 28.58 5.15 -8.00
N GLY A 182 27.43 5.59 -8.52
CA GLY A 182 26.83 5.13 -9.80
C GLY A 182 25.77 4.02 -9.68
N HIS A 183 25.82 3.17 -8.66
CA HIS A 183 25.01 1.95 -8.59
C HIS A 183 23.61 2.08 -7.96
N LYS A 184 23.23 3.27 -7.45
CA LYS A 184 21.90 3.58 -6.92
C LYS A 184 21.46 4.98 -7.36
N LYS A 185 20.19 5.28 -7.16
CA LYS A 185 19.61 6.62 -7.16
C LYS A 185 19.71 7.17 -5.73
N ASP A 186 20.36 8.31 -5.56
CA ASP A 186 20.41 9.00 -4.28
C ASP A 186 19.04 9.58 -3.95
N VAL A 187 18.60 9.43 -2.70
CA VAL A 187 17.55 10.29 -2.13
C VAL A 187 18.19 11.64 -1.78
N VAL A 188 17.70 12.70 -2.40
CA VAL A 188 18.32 14.04 -2.35
C VAL A 188 17.42 15.09 -1.71
N ILE A 189 17.99 16.22 -1.32
CA ILE A 189 17.26 17.47 -1.06
C ILE A 189 17.35 18.41 -2.26
N ALA A 190 16.25 19.12 -2.54
CA ALA A 190 16.13 20.03 -3.68
C ALA A 190 15.00 21.04 -3.41
N ASN A 191 15.07 22.24 -3.98
CA ASN A 191 13.97 23.23 -3.84
C ASN A 191 12.63 22.63 -4.31
N ARG A 192 12.69 21.82 -5.37
CA ARG A 192 11.53 21.13 -5.94
C ARG A 192 10.82 20.22 -4.94
N VAL A 193 11.53 19.47 -4.09
CA VAL A 193 10.87 18.57 -3.13
C VAL A 193 10.30 19.33 -1.94
N PHE A 194 10.93 20.45 -1.56
CA PHE A 194 10.40 21.29 -0.49
C PHE A 194 9.10 22.02 -0.88
N ALA A 195 8.92 22.29 -2.16
CA ALA A 195 7.67 22.77 -2.73
C ALA A 195 6.58 21.67 -2.83
N MET A 196 6.93 20.40 -2.58
CA MET A 196 6.03 19.26 -2.61
C MET A 196 6.09 18.46 -1.29
N PRO A 197 5.59 19.01 -0.17
CA PRO A 197 5.60 18.32 1.12
C PRO A 197 4.96 16.93 1.02
N GLY A 198 5.65 15.92 1.55
CA GLY A 198 5.18 14.52 1.49
C GLY A 198 5.69 13.74 0.28
N ASN A 199 6.54 14.31 -0.57
CA ASN A 199 7.20 13.61 -1.67
C ASN A 199 8.66 13.25 -1.35
N VAL A 200 9.24 12.35 -2.15
CA VAL A 200 10.68 12.05 -2.14
C VAL A 200 11.31 12.56 -3.44
N ALA A 201 12.50 13.17 -3.34
CA ALA A 201 13.34 13.44 -4.49
C ALA A 201 14.39 12.35 -4.67
N ILE A 202 14.46 11.81 -5.88
CA ILE A 202 15.51 10.88 -6.29
C ILE A 202 16.27 11.43 -7.49
N TYR A 203 17.58 11.19 -7.52
CA TYR A 203 18.49 11.66 -8.55
C TYR A 203 19.68 10.70 -8.71
N GLY A 204 20.28 10.65 -9.90
CA GLY A 204 21.56 9.96 -10.10
C GLY A 204 21.45 8.66 -10.90
N TRP A 205 22.06 7.59 -10.40
CA TRP A 205 22.22 6.32 -11.14
C TRP A 205 23.05 6.52 -12.41
N HIS A 206 24.23 7.12 -12.24
CA HIS A 206 25.13 7.53 -13.31
C HIS A 206 25.80 6.37 -14.04
N LYS A 207 26.01 6.56 -15.35
CA LYS A 207 26.89 5.72 -16.19
C LYS A 207 28.24 6.40 -16.36
N GLU A 208 29.25 5.67 -16.85
CA GLU A 208 30.61 6.20 -17.08
C GLU A 208 30.65 7.47 -17.95
N VAL A 209 29.68 7.67 -18.85
CA VAL A 209 29.59 8.84 -19.74
C VAL A 209 28.15 9.37 -19.79
N GLY A 210 27.98 10.69 -19.65
CA GLY A 210 26.71 11.40 -19.87
C GLY A 210 25.95 11.81 -18.60
N SER A 211 24.74 12.30 -18.79
CA SER A 211 23.81 12.67 -17.71
C SER A 211 23.35 11.45 -16.89
N PRO A 212 22.97 11.63 -15.61
CA PRO A 212 22.41 10.54 -14.81
C PRO A 212 21.20 9.90 -15.50
N ILE A 213 21.02 8.58 -15.31
CA ILE A 213 19.84 7.86 -15.82
C ILE A 213 18.57 8.40 -15.15
N GLN A 214 18.66 8.73 -13.86
CA GLN A 214 17.57 9.33 -13.10
C GLN A 214 17.77 10.85 -13.01
N PRO A 215 17.11 11.66 -13.86
CA PRO A 215 17.01 13.10 -13.62
C PRO A 215 16.22 13.36 -12.33
N LEU A 216 16.28 14.60 -11.82
CA LEU A 216 15.62 14.98 -10.57
C LEU A 216 14.12 14.68 -10.66
N TYR A 217 13.67 13.70 -9.89
CA TYR A 217 12.30 13.22 -9.93
C TYR A 217 11.67 13.31 -8.55
N THR A 218 10.53 14.00 -8.48
CA THR A 218 9.73 14.23 -7.26
C THR A 218 8.33 13.66 -7.39
N GLY A 219 8.08 12.76 -8.35
CA GLY A 219 6.73 12.23 -8.62
C GLY A 219 6.30 11.11 -7.65
N HIS A 220 7.21 10.60 -6.83
CA HIS A 220 6.90 9.62 -5.80
C HIS A 220 6.62 10.28 -4.45
N ILE A 221 5.68 9.70 -3.70
CA ILE A 221 5.44 10.10 -2.32
C ILE A 221 6.57 9.61 -1.40
N ALA A 222 6.72 10.22 -0.23
CA ALA A 222 7.82 9.99 0.71
C ALA A 222 7.90 8.57 1.29
N SER A 223 6.87 7.75 1.11
CA SER A 223 6.89 6.32 1.50
C SER A 223 7.31 5.39 0.37
N TRP A 224 7.49 5.90 -0.85
CA TRP A 224 8.03 5.11 -1.95
C TRP A 224 9.49 4.80 -1.67
N VAL A 225 9.80 3.51 -1.61
CA VAL A 225 11.14 2.99 -1.46
C VAL A 225 11.26 1.78 -2.36
N ASP A 226 12.10 1.87 -3.39
CA ASP A 226 12.42 0.75 -4.28
C ASP A 226 13.88 0.30 -4.15
N TYR A 227 14.20 -0.82 -4.77
CA TYR A 227 15.52 -1.45 -4.74
C TYR A 227 16.65 -0.52 -5.20
N SER A 228 16.34 0.50 -6.01
CA SER A 228 17.32 1.40 -6.62
C SER A 228 17.66 2.59 -5.73
N HIS A 229 16.91 2.84 -4.65
CA HIS A 229 17.20 3.91 -3.70
C HIS A 229 18.51 3.65 -2.93
N GLY A 230 19.27 4.72 -2.72
CA GLY A 230 20.47 4.77 -1.88
C GLY A 230 20.43 6.00 -1.00
N ILE A 231 20.76 5.84 0.28
CA ILE A 231 20.90 6.96 1.22
C ILE A 231 22.38 7.24 1.42
N ARG A 232 22.79 8.48 1.22
CA ARG A 232 24.15 8.94 1.46
C ARG A 232 24.11 10.10 2.43
N LEU A 233 25.06 10.15 3.37
CA LEU A 233 25.14 11.22 4.35
C LEU A 233 26.31 12.14 4.01
N VAL A 234 26.03 13.43 4.00
CA VAL A 234 27.03 14.50 3.91
C VAL A 234 27.15 15.13 5.30
N SER A 235 28.36 15.29 5.82
CA SER A 235 28.60 16.04 7.06
C SER A 235 28.02 17.45 6.93
N ARG A 236 27.27 17.89 7.95
CA ARG A 236 26.77 19.27 8.01
C ARG A 236 27.90 20.29 8.09
N ARG A 237 29.04 19.90 8.69
CA ARG A 237 30.27 20.70 8.71
C ARG A 237 31.10 20.43 7.47
N MET A 238 31.57 21.52 6.87
CA MET A 238 32.47 21.53 5.72
C MET A 238 33.57 22.58 5.92
N THR A 239 34.56 22.58 5.04
CA THR A 239 35.53 23.67 4.95
C THR A 239 35.18 24.57 3.76
N LEU A 240 35.17 25.88 3.96
CA LEU A 240 34.98 26.90 2.92
C LEU A 240 36.16 27.88 2.99
N ASN A 241 36.95 27.98 1.92
CA ASN A 241 38.14 28.82 1.83
C ASN A 241 39.17 28.64 2.98
N GLY A 242 39.19 27.46 3.61
CA GLY A 242 40.06 27.14 4.73
C GLY A 242 39.38 27.18 6.10
N ASP A 243 38.22 27.84 6.21
CA ASP A 243 37.49 27.99 7.46
C ASP A 243 36.36 26.96 7.60
N SER A 244 35.95 26.66 8.83
CA SER A 244 34.79 25.81 9.09
C SER A 244 33.50 26.53 8.69
N ALA A 245 32.64 25.85 7.94
CA ALA A 245 31.34 26.35 7.52
C ALA A 245 30.24 25.29 7.66
N ASP A 246 28.99 25.74 7.66
CA ASP A 246 27.80 24.89 7.65
C ASP A 246 27.27 24.75 6.22
N VAL A 247 27.06 23.52 5.76
CA VAL A 247 26.53 23.25 4.42
C VAL A 247 25.18 23.93 4.19
N GLY A 248 24.30 23.97 5.20
CA GLY A 248 22.99 24.60 5.09
C GLY A 248 23.08 26.12 4.91
N GLU A 249 24.04 26.76 5.57
CA GLU A 249 24.29 28.21 5.41
C GLU A 249 24.87 28.51 4.01
N VAL A 250 25.79 27.69 3.52
CA VAL A 250 26.34 27.81 2.17
C VAL A 250 25.25 27.63 1.10
N LEU A 251 24.33 26.69 1.31
CA LEU A 251 23.17 26.49 0.44
C LEU A 251 22.20 27.69 0.45
N ALA A 252 22.09 28.40 1.57
CA ALA A 252 21.21 29.55 1.73
C ALA A 252 21.82 30.89 1.25
N ASP A 253 23.14 30.95 1.02
CA ASP A 253 23.85 32.16 0.59
C ASP A 253 23.79 32.32 -0.95
N PRO A 254 23.21 33.43 -1.48
CA PRO A 254 23.14 33.70 -2.92
C PRO A 254 24.47 33.72 -3.68
N SER A 255 25.56 34.06 -3.00
CA SER A 255 26.90 34.12 -3.57
C SER A 255 27.63 32.76 -3.56
N LEU A 256 27.19 31.82 -2.73
CA LEU A 256 27.86 30.53 -2.51
C LEU A 256 27.03 29.31 -2.92
N ALA A 257 25.70 29.41 -3.02
CA ALA A 257 24.82 28.28 -3.26
C ALA A 257 25.19 27.45 -4.50
N SER A 258 25.73 28.09 -5.54
CA SER A 258 26.20 27.42 -6.77
C SER A 258 27.36 26.45 -6.53
N LEU A 259 28.07 26.53 -5.41
CA LEU A 259 29.04 25.51 -5.01
C LEU A 259 28.37 24.15 -4.82
N LEU A 260 27.15 24.14 -4.29
CA LEU A 260 26.51 22.94 -3.74
C LEU A 260 25.13 22.65 -4.33
N SER A 261 24.54 23.52 -5.15
CA SER A 261 23.19 23.33 -5.69
C SER A 261 23.08 23.77 -7.16
N HIS A 262 22.38 22.96 -7.96
CA HIS A 262 21.93 23.34 -9.30
C HIS A 262 20.62 24.15 -9.26
N ASP A 263 19.88 24.10 -8.14
CA ASP A 263 18.57 24.74 -7.96
C ASP A 263 18.67 26.21 -7.51
N GLY A 264 19.89 26.76 -7.50
CA GLY A 264 20.19 28.06 -6.89
C GLY A 264 20.10 27.99 -5.36
N VAL A 265 19.72 29.13 -4.77
CA VAL A 265 19.61 29.30 -3.31
C VAL A 265 18.58 28.36 -2.71
N MET A 266 18.96 27.65 -1.65
CA MET A 266 18.07 26.75 -0.90
C MET A 266 17.98 27.23 0.54
N SER A 267 16.83 27.79 0.93
CA SER A 267 16.55 28.23 2.31
C SER A 267 16.24 27.07 3.27
N ARG A 268 16.07 25.86 2.72
CA ARG A 268 15.84 24.63 3.47
C ARG A 268 16.90 23.61 3.10
N SER A 269 17.37 22.84 4.07
CA SER A 269 18.43 21.85 3.89
C SER A 269 18.08 20.46 4.44
N ARG A 270 16.79 20.20 4.69
CA ARG A 270 16.31 18.95 5.29
C ARG A 270 14.85 18.66 4.93
N TYR A 271 14.47 17.39 4.98
CA TYR A 271 13.07 16.99 4.97
C TYR A 271 12.41 17.37 6.31
N GLU A 272 11.27 18.06 6.26
CA GLU A 272 10.50 18.48 7.44
C GLU A 272 9.26 17.59 7.64
N LEU A 273 9.47 16.27 7.67
CA LEU A 273 8.38 15.31 7.86
C LEU A 273 8.12 15.11 9.36
N THR A 274 7.00 15.62 9.86
CA THR A 274 6.59 15.50 11.28
C THR A 274 6.00 14.14 11.61
N GLU A 275 5.43 13.45 10.63
CA GLU A 275 4.85 12.11 10.75
C GLU A 275 5.49 11.14 9.76
N PHE A 276 5.43 9.84 10.10
CA PHE A 276 5.89 8.78 9.21
C PHE A 276 5.05 8.81 7.91
N PRO A 277 5.69 8.78 6.72
CA PRO A 277 4.98 8.99 5.46
C PRO A 277 3.99 7.86 5.18
N ALA A 278 2.80 8.22 4.72
CA ALA A 278 1.75 7.27 4.36
C ALA A 278 2.20 6.42 3.15
N GLU A 279 2.07 5.09 3.20
CA GLU A 279 2.51 4.13 2.16
C GLU A 279 2.03 4.46 0.73
N PRO A 280 2.72 4.01 -0.33
CA PRO A 280 2.25 4.22 -1.71
C PRO A 280 0.86 3.63 -1.93
N GLY A 281 -0.13 4.50 -2.19
CA GLY A 281 -1.55 4.11 -2.25
C GLY A 281 -2.33 4.29 -0.95
N ALA A 282 -1.65 4.66 0.14
CA ALA A 282 -2.22 5.37 1.27
C ALA A 282 -2.21 6.86 0.91
N LYS A 283 -3.40 7.41 0.63
CA LYS A 283 -3.58 8.85 0.48
C LYS A 283 -3.03 9.57 1.71
N PRO A 284 -2.53 10.82 1.60
CA PRO A 284 -2.20 11.62 2.77
C PRO A 284 -3.37 11.50 3.76
N ARG A 285 -3.05 11.27 5.04
CA ARG A 285 -4.00 11.59 6.10
C ARG A 285 -4.21 13.10 6.02
N SER A 286 -5.10 13.52 5.14
CA SER A 286 -6.15 14.40 5.61
C SER A 286 -6.61 13.77 6.93
N ARG A 287 -6.71 14.57 8.00
CA ARG A 287 -7.81 14.27 8.94
C ARG A 287 -8.97 13.86 8.05
N PRO A 288 -9.66 12.72 8.26
CA PRO A 288 -10.86 12.50 7.53
C PRO A 288 -11.75 13.71 7.86
N THR A 289 -11.79 14.70 6.96
CA THR A 289 -13.07 15.01 6.37
C THR A 289 -13.46 13.66 5.82
N SER A 290 -14.21 12.91 6.65
CA SER A 290 -14.99 11.77 6.20
C SER A 290 -15.42 12.09 4.78
N PHE A 291 -15.28 11.16 3.84
CA PHE A 291 -16.08 11.26 2.64
C PHE A 291 -17.49 11.55 3.13
N GLY A 292 -17.95 12.79 2.92
CA GLY A 292 -19.01 13.36 3.75
C GLY A 292 -20.21 12.45 3.66
N SER A 293 -21.06 12.40 4.68
CA SER A 293 -22.37 11.84 4.37
C SER A 293 -23.04 12.77 3.34
N ALA A 294 -23.68 12.21 2.31
CA ALA A 294 -24.56 13.04 1.50
C ALA A 294 -25.71 13.59 2.37
N PRO A 295 -26.40 14.65 1.94
CA PRO A 295 -27.57 15.14 2.67
C PRO A 295 -28.56 14.01 2.99
N GLY A 296 -28.94 13.87 4.26
CA GLY A 296 -29.90 12.86 4.72
C GLY A 296 -29.32 11.50 5.11
N GLU A 297 -27.99 11.30 5.01
CA GLU A 297 -27.31 10.09 5.51
C GLU A 297 -26.24 10.39 6.57
N THR A 298 -25.74 9.35 7.24
CA THR A 298 -24.61 9.40 8.19
C THR A 298 -23.70 8.21 7.93
N ASN A 299 -22.40 8.40 8.19
CA ASN A 299 -21.38 7.36 8.09
C ASN A 299 -20.76 7.13 9.48
N GLU A 300 -20.84 5.90 9.98
CA GLU A 300 -20.03 5.45 11.13
C GLU A 300 -18.83 4.65 10.60
N GLU A 301 -17.61 5.04 10.96
CA GLU A 301 -16.39 4.36 10.55
C GLU A 301 -15.65 3.74 11.73
N TYR A 302 -15.16 2.51 11.56
CA TYR A 302 -14.26 1.86 12.49
C TYR A 302 -13.43 0.76 11.80
N ARG A 303 -12.49 0.17 12.56
CA ARG A 303 -11.63 -0.90 12.08
C ARG A 303 -11.75 -2.16 12.94
N VAL A 304 -11.55 -3.30 12.30
CA VAL A 304 -11.58 -4.63 12.92
C VAL A 304 -10.34 -5.39 12.47
N GLU A 305 -9.61 -5.96 13.42
CA GLU A 305 -8.43 -6.77 13.09
C GLU A 305 -8.82 -8.16 12.55
N PRO A 306 -8.07 -8.69 11.55
CA PRO A 306 -6.86 -8.10 10.97
C PRO A 306 -7.13 -7.12 9.82
N GLY A 307 -6.81 -5.83 10.01
CA GLY A 307 -6.73 -4.84 8.93
C GLY A 307 -8.00 -4.53 8.13
N VAL A 308 -9.20 -4.81 8.65
CA VAL A 308 -10.49 -4.50 7.98
C VAL A 308 -10.99 -3.12 8.40
N ARG A 309 -11.36 -2.29 7.43
CA ARG A 309 -12.02 -0.99 7.60
C ARG A 309 -13.49 -1.14 7.22
N ILE A 310 -14.36 -0.59 8.06
CA ILE A 310 -15.80 -0.68 7.91
C ILE A 310 -16.38 0.74 7.93
N VAL A 311 -17.25 1.04 6.98
CA VAL A 311 -18.10 2.24 7.00
C VAL A 311 -19.56 1.81 6.91
N ILE A 312 -20.34 2.16 7.91
CA ILE A 312 -21.78 1.93 7.97
C ILE A 312 -22.49 3.22 7.55
N ASN A 313 -23.08 3.18 6.36
CA ASN A 313 -23.91 4.26 5.81
C ASN A 313 -25.40 4.00 6.12
N ARG A 314 -26.04 4.95 6.79
CA ARG A 314 -27.46 4.87 7.19
C ARG A 314 -28.17 6.23 7.03
N PRO A 315 -29.51 6.28 6.93
CA PRO A 315 -30.24 7.55 7.00
C PRO A 315 -29.99 8.31 8.31
N VAL A 316 -30.00 9.65 8.30
CA VAL A 316 -29.89 10.49 9.51
C VAL A 316 -31.09 10.25 10.44
N THR A 317 -32.28 10.12 9.85
CA THR A 317 -33.52 9.96 10.61
C THR A 317 -33.58 8.57 11.22
N VAL A 318 -33.61 8.51 12.55
CA VAL A 318 -33.90 7.29 13.29
C VAL A 318 -35.33 6.86 12.95
N SER A 319 -35.46 5.62 12.50
CA SER A 319 -36.72 5.05 12.02
C SER A 319 -37.04 3.81 12.85
N GLU A 320 -38.30 3.67 13.25
CA GLU A 320 -38.79 2.44 13.88
C GLU A 320 -39.06 1.33 12.85
N LYS A 321 -38.70 1.48 11.58
CA LYS A 321 -38.87 0.39 10.60
C LYS A 321 -37.80 -0.68 10.80
N PRO A 322 -38.09 -1.97 10.50
CA PRO A 322 -37.09 -3.02 10.43
C PRO A 322 -35.88 -2.59 9.58
N VAL A 323 -34.69 -3.04 9.95
CA VAL A 323 -33.45 -2.73 9.25
C VAL A 323 -33.18 -3.81 8.20
N LEU A 324 -32.82 -3.37 7.00
CA LEU A 324 -32.18 -4.22 6.00
C LEU A 324 -30.71 -3.83 5.92
N LEU A 325 -29.85 -4.65 6.51
CA LEU A 325 -28.42 -4.45 6.59
C LEU A 325 -27.74 -5.15 5.42
N VAL A 326 -27.18 -4.37 4.50
CA VAL A 326 -26.40 -4.89 3.37
C VAL A 326 -24.92 -4.87 3.73
N TYR A 327 -24.31 -6.04 3.84
CA TYR A 327 -22.85 -6.17 3.79
C TYR A 327 -22.41 -6.06 2.34
N TYR A 328 -21.75 -4.95 1.99
CA TYR A 328 -21.18 -4.75 0.67
C TYR A 328 -19.67 -5.01 0.71
N ALA A 329 -19.25 -6.20 0.28
CA ALA A 329 -17.84 -6.57 0.18
C ALA A 329 -17.23 -5.97 -1.10
N LEU A 330 -16.21 -5.13 -0.92
CA LEU A 330 -15.64 -4.34 -2.00
C LEU A 330 -14.92 -5.17 -3.08
N PRO A 331 -14.84 -4.64 -4.31
CA PRO A 331 -14.02 -5.22 -5.35
C PRO A 331 -12.51 -5.07 -5.10
N ASN A 332 -11.74 -5.92 -5.78
CA ASN A 332 -10.28 -5.87 -5.68
C ASN A 332 -9.76 -4.49 -6.14
N GLY A 333 -8.82 -3.93 -5.39
CA GLY A 333 -8.16 -2.66 -5.70
C GLY A 333 -8.93 -1.40 -5.31
N ALA A 334 -10.19 -1.51 -4.88
CA ALA A 334 -11.03 -0.36 -4.54
C ALA A 334 -10.96 0.01 -3.05
N THR A 335 -11.18 1.30 -2.77
CA THR A 335 -11.44 1.87 -1.44
C THR A 335 -12.94 2.06 -1.23
N ILE A 336 -13.37 2.23 0.03
CA ILE A 336 -14.77 2.55 0.37
C ILE A 336 -15.23 3.80 -0.38
N GLU A 337 -14.41 4.85 -0.43
CA GLU A 337 -14.76 6.11 -1.07
C GLU A 337 -15.01 5.94 -2.57
N GLN A 338 -14.11 5.24 -3.28
CA GLN A 338 -14.28 4.94 -4.69
C GLN A 338 -15.53 4.09 -4.95
N THR A 339 -15.87 3.21 -4.00
CA THR A 339 -17.05 2.33 -4.09
C THR A 339 -18.36 3.08 -3.84
N ILE A 340 -18.39 3.97 -2.86
CA ILE A 340 -19.52 4.88 -2.61
C ILE A 340 -19.76 5.72 -3.87
N GLY A 341 -18.67 6.21 -4.47
CA GLY A 341 -18.68 6.96 -5.72
C GLY A 341 -19.13 8.40 -5.57
N LYS A 342 -18.70 9.23 -6.52
CA LYS A 342 -19.09 10.62 -6.69
C LYS A 342 -18.81 11.06 -8.11
N ALA A 343 -19.39 12.19 -8.52
CA ALA A 343 -19.01 12.84 -9.76
C ALA A 343 -17.51 13.16 -9.76
N VAL A 344 -16.79 12.68 -10.76
CA VAL A 344 -15.34 12.94 -10.90
C VAL A 344 -15.07 14.31 -11.50
N GLN A 345 -14.22 15.09 -10.85
CA GLN A 345 -13.67 16.34 -11.40
C GLN A 345 -12.36 16.09 -12.16
N PRO A 346 -11.95 16.99 -13.07
CA PRO A 346 -10.67 16.85 -13.79
C PRO A 346 -9.48 16.67 -12.83
N GLY A 347 -8.72 15.59 -13.03
CA GLY A 347 -7.55 15.25 -12.20
C GLY A 347 -7.86 14.38 -10.97
N GLU A 348 -9.13 14.10 -10.70
CA GLU A 348 -9.52 13.15 -9.66
C GLU A 348 -9.45 11.69 -10.13
N ASP A 349 -9.40 10.79 -9.17
CA ASP A 349 -9.29 9.36 -9.42
C ASP A 349 -10.55 8.83 -10.12
N TRP A 350 -10.38 8.34 -11.35
CA TRP A 350 -11.47 7.82 -12.18
C TRP A 350 -12.23 6.65 -11.52
N HIS A 351 -11.65 5.97 -10.51
CA HIS A 351 -12.32 4.88 -9.80
C HIS A 351 -13.61 5.33 -9.09
N PHE A 352 -13.78 6.62 -8.79
CA PHE A 352 -15.01 7.17 -8.23
C PHE A 352 -16.22 7.07 -9.16
N GLU A 353 -16.00 6.95 -10.48
CA GLU A 353 -17.07 6.82 -11.48
C GLU A 353 -17.52 5.37 -11.74
N ILE A 354 -16.92 4.39 -11.07
CA ILE A 354 -17.12 2.97 -11.41
C ILE A 354 -18.44 2.44 -10.81
N GLN A 355 -18.59 2.52 -9.49
CA GLN A 355 -19.56 1.71 -8.76
C GLN A 355 -20.82 2.51 -8.37
N HIS A 356 -20.62 3.74 -7.86
CA HIS A 356 -21.69 4.62 -7.37
C HIS A 356 -22.68 3.93 -6.42
N ILE A 357 -22.21 3.04 -5.53
CA ILE A 357 -23.09 2.29 -4.61
C ILE A 357 -23.85 3.24 -3.69
N GLY A 358 -23.25 4.38 -3.32
CA GLY A 358 -23.96 5.41 -2.55
C GLY A 358 -25.17 5.96 -3.30
N ALA A 359 -25.04 6.27 -4.60
CA ALA A 359 -26.15 6.78 -5.41
C ALA A 359 -27.23 5.71 -5.64
N GLN A 360 -26.81 4.48 -5.93
CA GLN A 360 -27.71 3.33 -6.03
C GLN A 360 -28.47 3.08 -4.72
N THR A 361 -27.80 3.23 -3.57
CA THR A 361 -28.43 3.12 -2.23
C THR A 361 -29.49 4.20 -2.01
N ARG A 362 -29.24 5.44 -2.44
CA ARG A 362 -30.23 6.53 -2.33
C ARG A 362 -31.46 6.26 -3.21
N PHE A 363 -31.26 5.80 -4.44
CA PHE A 363 -32.37 5.33 -5.28
C PHE A 363 -33.19 4.23 -4.58
N LEU A 364 -32.52 3.23 -3.99
CA LEU A 364 -33.19 2.15 -3.28
C LEU A 364 -33.97 2.62 -2.05
N ARG A 365 -33.49 3.62 -1.31
CA ARG A 365 -34.22 4.25 -0.18
C ARG A 365 -35.50 4.98 -0.64
N GLU A 366 -35.58 5.37 -1.91
CA GLU A 366 -36.83 5.87 -2.47
C GLU A 366 -37.85 4.77 -2.74
N LYS A 367 -37.40 3.55 -3.02
CA LYS A 367 -38.27 2.42 -3.36
C LYS A 367 -38.65 1.58 -2.13
N LEU A 368 -37.69 1.26 -1.28
CA LEU A 368 -37.83 0.43 -0.09
C LEU A 368 -38.37 1.25 1.09
N LYS A 369 -39.68 1.54 1.07
CA LYS A 369 -40.35 2.36 2.09
C LYS A 369 -40.77 1.60 3.35
N ASP A 370 -40.81 0.28 3.31
CA ASP A 370 -41.20 -0.61 4.41
C ASP A 370 -40.08 -0.85 5.43
N ARG A 371 -38.83 -0.51 5.09
CA ARG A 371 -37.63 -0.84 5.86
C ARG A 371 -36.60 0.29 5.84
N THR A 372 -35.67 0.25 6.78
CA THR A 372 -34.51 1.15 6.84
C THR A 372 -33.32 0.48 6.16
N LEU A 373 -32.95 0.94 4.96
CA LEU A 373 -31.79 0.40 4.22
C LEU A 373 -30.47 0.97 4.75
N VAL A 374 -29.62 0.08 5.25
CA VAL A 374 -28.28 0.37 5.76
C VAL A 374 -27.26 -0.40 4.93
N VAL A 375 -26.15 0.24 4.57
CA VAL A 375 -25.05 -0.41 3.82
C VAL A 375 -23.77 -0.34 4.65
N ALA A 376 -23.22 -1.51 4.97
CA ALA A 376 -21.90 -1.66 5.58
C ALA A 376 -20.87 -2.00 4.50
N TYR A 377 -20.03 -1.04 4.16
CA TYR A 377 -18.93 -1.22 3.21
C TYR A 377 -17.75 -1.89 3.91
N LEU A 378 -17.27 -2.99 3.35
CA LEU A 378 -16.18 -3.79 3.92
C LEU A 378 -14.92 -3.73 3.03
N GLU A 379 -13.92 -2.97 3.48
CA GLU A 379 -12.59 -2.84 2.86
C GLU A 379 -11.53 -3.50 3.75
N ASN A 380 -10.50 -4.12 3.17
CA ASN A 380 -9.34 -4.59 3.94
C ASN A 380 -8.05 -3.94 3.44
N ASN A 381 -7.02 -3.96 4.28
CA ASN A 381 -5.70 -3.40 4.00
C ASN A 381 -5.00 -3.97 2.75
N LEU A 382 -5.32 -5.19 2.33
CA LEU A 382 -4.81 -5.78 1.08
C LEU A 382 -5.62 -5.35 -0.16
N LYS A 383 -6.75 -4.66 0.04
CA LYS A 383 -7.74 -4.30 -0.99
C LYS A 383 -8.13 -5.51 -1.85
N SER A 384 -8.15 -6.70 -1.25
CA SER A 384 -8.49 -7.94 -1.95
C SER A 384 -8.99 -8.98 -0.97
N TRP A 385 -10.28 -9.30 -1.01
CA TRP A 385 -10.86 -10.34 -0.18
C TRP A 385 -10.31 -11.75 -0.46
N PRO A 386 -10.00 -12.16 -1.70
CA PRO A 386 -9.29 -13.40 -1.96
C PRO A 386 -7.91 -13.46 -1.29
N ALA A 387 -7.12 -12.38 -1.40
CA ALA A 387 -5.80 -12.31 -0.75
C ALA A 387 -5.93 -12.30 0.78
N TRP A 388 -6.87 -11.52 1.31
CA TRP A 388 -7.14 -11.44 2.74
C TRP A 388 -7.59 -12.79 3.31
N ARG A 389 -8.52 -13.47 2.64
CA ARG A 389 -8.99 -14.81 3.03
C ARG A 389 -7.88 -15.84 2.97
N LYS A 390 -6.99 -15.77 1.97
CA LYS A 390 -5.81 -16.64 1.88
C LYS A 390 -4.86 -16.45 3.06
N THR A 391 -4.68 -15.21 3.53
CA THR A 391 -3.78 -14.88 4.64
C THR A 391 -4.38 -15.19 6.01
N HIS A 392 -5.66 -14.90 6.21
CA HIS A 392 -6.29 -14.91 7.54
C HIS A 392 -7.27 -16.07 7.75
N GLY A 393 -7.66 -16.77 6.68
CA GLY A 393 -8.60 -17.89 6.70
C GLY A 393 -10.06 -17.46 6.85
N ASP A 394 -10.95 -18.42 6.56
CA ASP A 394 -12.41 -18.23 6.58
C ASP A 394 -12.94 -17.84 7.98
N LYS A 395 -12.37 -18.41 9.05
CA LYS A 395 -12.81 -18.20 10.43
C LYS A 395 -12.76 -16.73 10.88
N ALA A 396 -11.86 -15.94 10.32
CA ALA A 396 -11.73 -14.53 10.68
C ALA A 396 -12.90 -13.66 10.17
N ILE A 397 -13.65 -14.14 9.16
CA ILE A 397 -14.72 -13.38 8.51
C ILE A 397 -15.92 -13.19 9.45
N ALA A 398 -16.29 -14.22 10.22
CA ALA A 398 -17.41 -14.14 11.16
C ALA A 398 -17.24 -12.97 12.13
N LYS A 399 -16.05 -12.81 12.72
CA LYS A 399 -15.74 -11.70 13.63
C LYS A 399 -15.93 -10.32 13.00
N VAL A 400 -15.61 -10.17 11.71
CA VAL A 400 -15.82 -8.92 10.96
C VAL A 400 -17.31 -8.63 10.84
N LEU A 401 -18.10 -9.62 10.43
CA LEU A 401 -19.54 -9.48 10.25
C LEU A 401 -20.25 -9.25 11.59
N ASP A 402 -19.93 -10.03 12.61
CA ASP A 402 -20.49 -9.90 13.97
C ASP A 402 -20.25 -8.51 14.56
N SER A 403 -19.10 -7.90 14.25
CA SER A 403 -18.81 -6.54 14.71
C SER A 403 -19.81 -5.51 14.15
N VAL A 404 -20.28 -5.70 12.92
CA VAL A 404 -21.30 -4.83 12.32
C VAL A 404 -22.67 -5.19 12.87
N GLN A 405 -23.02 -6.48 12.86
CA GLN A 405 -24.33 -6.96 13.29
C GLN A 405 -24.64 -6.58 14.73
N GLY A 406 -23.64 -6.65 15.63
CA GLY A 406 -23.78 -6.29 17.03
C GLY A 406 -24.11 -4.81 17.30
N ARG A 407 -24.16 -3.97 16.26
CA ARG A 407 -24.62 -2.57 16.35
C ARG A 407 -26.11 -2.42 16.12
N PHE A 408 -26.81 -3.48 15.74
CA PHE A 408 -28.21 -3.47 15.39
C PHE A 408 -29.00 -4.45 16.26
N ASP A 409 -30.28 -4.16 16.46
CA ASP A 409 -31.20 -5.09 17.11
C ASP A 409 -31.45 -6.30 16.20
N ALA A 410 -30.94 -7.46 16.61
CA ALA A 410 -31.03 -8.70 15.85
C ALA A 410 -32.48 -9.10 15.54
N ALA A 411 -33.42 -8.85 16.45
CA ALA A 411 -34.83 -9.22 16.25
C ALA A 411 -35.51 -8.40 15.14
N ARG A 412 -34.90 -7.28 14.73
CA ARG A 412 -35.46 -6.32 13.78
C ARG A 412 -34.60 -6.13 12.54
N THR A 413 -33.55 -6.92 12.39
CA THR A 413 -32.57 -6.77 11.32
C THR A 413 -32.58 -7.99 10.42
N ARG A 414 -32.77 -7.75 9.12
CA ARG A 414 -32.53 -8.73 8.07
C ARG A 414 -31.24 -8.38 7.33
N VAL A 415 -30.52 -9.39 6.89
CA VAL A 415 -29.17 -9.29 6.35
C VAL A 415 -29.17 -9.59 4.86
N VAL A 416 -28.42 -8.80 4.11
CA VAL A 416 -28.06 -9.07 2.72
C VAL A 416 -26.55 -9.18 2.60
N PHE A 417 -26.08 -10.26 1.99
CA PHE A 417 -24.71 -10.35 1.51
C PHE A 417 -24.64 -9.91 0.05
N ASN A 418 -23.82 -8.91 -0.23
CA ASN A 418 -23.61 -8.40 -1.58
C ASN A 418 -22.12 -8.16 -1.80
N GLY A 419 -21.60 -8.48 -2.98
CA GLY A 419 -20.20 -8.26 -3.27
C GLY A 419 -19.98 -8.08 -4.76
N HIS A 420 -18.98 -7.27 -5.10
CA HIS A 420 -18.50 -7.12 -6.48
C HIS A 420 -17.09 -7.69 -6.61
N SER A 421 -16.78 -8.39 -7.71
CA SER A 421 -15.44 -8.90 -8.01
C SER A 421 -14.83 -9.69 -6.84
N GLY A 422 -13.67 -9.26 -6.32
CA GLY A 422 -13.05 -9.67 -5.05
C GLY A 422 -14.02 -10.00 -3.93
N GLY A 423 -15.05 -9.17 -3.75
CA GLY A 423 -15.98 -9.19 -2.61
C GLY A 423 -16.69 -10.53 -2.41
N GLY A 424 -17.01 -11.26 -3.47
CA GLY A 424 -17.66 -12.56 -3.32
C GLY A 424 -16.79 -13.61 -2.62
N SER A 425 -15.46 -13.43 -2.59
CA SER A 425 -14.57 -14.27 -1.81
C SER A 425 -14.81 -14.16 -0.29
N LEU A 426 -15.18 -12.96 0.20
CA LEU A 426 -15.63 -12.78 1.58
C LEU A 426 -16.92 -13.56 1.83
N ILE A 427 -17.90 -13.44 0.93
CA ILE A 427 -19.21 -14.09 1.08
C ILE A 427 -19.04 -15.61 1.14
N PHE A 428 -18.34 -16.21 0.17
CA PHE A 428 -18.08 -17.64 0.21
C PHE A 428 -17.20 -18.06 1.39
N GLY A 429 -16.24 -17.23 1.79
CA GLY A 429 -15.45 -17.48 3.00
C GLY A 429 -16.30 -17.52 4.27
N TYR A 430 -17.34 -16.70 4.37
CA TYR A 430 -18.33 -16.78 5.44
C TYR A 430 -19.16 -18.07 5.33
N LEU A 431 -19.73 -18.35 4.14
CA LEU A 431 -20.53 -19.55 3.90
C LEU A 431 -19.77 -20.85 4.19
N ASN A 432 -18.47 -20.87 3.93
CA ASN A 432 -17.57 -21.97 4.24
C ASN A 432 -17.51 -22.30 5.73
N GLY A 433 -17.61 -21.30 6.60
CA GLY A 433 -17.56 -21.45 8.05
C GLY A 433 -18.90 -21.84 8.68
N LEU A 434 -19.99 -21.81 7.92
CA LEU A 434 -21.34 -22.13 8.40
C LEU A 434 -21.67 -23.61 8.21
N GLU A 435 -22.50 -24.15 9.09
CA GLU A 435 -23.18 -25.42 8.85
C GLU A 435 -24.43 -25.19 7.97
N ALA A 436 -25.25 -24.20 8.32
CA ALA A 436 -26.41 -23.74 7.58
C ALA A 436 -26.43 -22.20 7.50
N ILE A 437 -27.05 -21.66 6.46
CA ILE A 437 -27.23 -20.21 6.31
C ILE A 437 -28.35 -19.76 7.26
N PRO A 438 -28.10 -18.78 8.16
CA PRO A 438 -29.10 -18.31 9.11
C PRO A 438 -30.35 -17.69 8.46
N ASP A 439 -31.51 -17.78 9.12
CA ASP A 439 -32.80 -17.23 8.62
C ASP A 439 -32.79 -15.70 8.52
N GLU A 440 -31.99 -15.01 9.33
CA GLU A 440 -31.84 -13.56 9.20
C GLU A 440 -31.20 -13.13 7.88
N VAL A 441 -30.50 -14.04 7.17
CA VAL A 441 -29.97 -13.78 5.83
C VAL A 441 -31.13 -13.85 4.84
N GLU A 442 -31.67 -12.69 4.50
CA GLU A 442 -32.78 -12.53 3.55
C GLU A 442 -32.29 -12.70 2.10
N ARG A 443 -31.05 -12.29 1.80
CA ARG A 443 -30.55 -12.28 0.42
C ARG A 443 -29.05 -12.48 0.31
N ILE A 444 -28.65 -13.22 -0.72
CA ILE A 444 -27.26 -13.37 -1.14
C ILE A 444 -27.17 -12.97 -2.61
N ALA A 445 -26.31 -12.01 -2.91
CA ALA A 445 -26.14 -11.49 -4.24
C ALA A 445 -24.67 -11.37 -4.65
N PHE A 446 -24.39 -11.76 -5.89
CA PHE A 446 -23.06 -11.70 -6.48
C PHE A 446 -23.09 -10.82 -7.72
N LEU A 447 -22.28 -9.77 -7.72
CA LEU A 447 -22.06 -8.88 -8.87
C LEU A 447 -20.70 -9.30 -9.46
N ASP A 448 -20.70 -10.17 -10.45
CA ASP A 448 -19.46 -10.64 -11.09
C ASP A 448 -18.43 -11.17 -10.08
N SER A 449 -18.92 -11.87 -9.08
CA SER A 449 -18.14 -12.19 -7.88
C SER A 449 -18.32 -13.62 -7.41
N ASP A 450 -18.98 -14.46 -8.20
CA ASP A 450 -19.33 -15.83 -7.80
C ASP A 450 -18.21 -16.86 -8.05
N TYR A 451 -17.03 -16.43 -8.50
CA TYR A 451 -15.98 -17.33 -8.99
C TYR A 451 -15.37 -18.28 -7.94
N ALA A 452 -15.64 -18.04 -6.64
CA ALA A 452 -15.24 -18.92 -5.55
C ALA A 452 -16.32 -19.95 -5.16
N TYR A 453 -17.39 -20.10 -5.96
CA TYR A 453 -18.39 -21.15 -5.79
C TYR A 453 -17.78 -22.54 -5.98
N GLU A 454 -18.18 -23.45 -5.10
CA GLU A 454 -17.75 -24.85 -5.06
C GLU A 454 -18.96 -25.74 -4.74
N THR A 455 -19.28 -26.70 -5.60
CA THR A 455 -20.46 -27.59 -5.47
C THR A 455 -20.54 -28.23 -4.09
N ASP A 456 -19.49 -28.92 -3.66
CA ASP A 456 -19.46 -29.72 -2.43
C ASP A 456 -19.59 -28.88 -1.15
N ARG A 457 -19.28 -27.57 -1.22
CA ARG A 457 -19.29 -26.69 -0.04
C ARG A 457 -20.55 -25.84 0.06
N HIS A 458 -21.22 -25.56 -1.06
CA HIS A 458 -22.21 -24.51 -1.14
C HIS A 458 -23.59 -24.96 -1.66
N ARG A 459 -23.66 -25.97 -2.55
CA ARG A 459 -24.92 -26.36 -3.20
C ARG A 459 -26.03 -26.63 -2.18
N ASP A 460 -25.77 -27.55 -1.26
CA ASP A 460 -26.78 -28.03 -0.33
C ASP A 460 -27.19 -26.94 0.68
N LYS A 461 -26.25 -26.06 1.06
CA LYS A 461 -26.52 -24.88 1.91
C LYS A 461 -27.45 -23.90 1.22
N LEU A 462 -27.16 -23.55 -0.03
CA LEU A 462 -27.97 -22.61 -0.81
C LEU A 462 -29.36 -23.19 -1.11
N ALA A 463 -29.44 -24.47 -1.50
CA ALA A 463 -30.71 -25.13 -1.78
C ALA A 463 -31.59 -25.22 -0.52
N THR A 464 -31.01 -25.67 0.60
CA THR A 464 -31.73 -25.75 1.88
C THR A 464 -32.20 -24.39 2.35
N TRP A 465 -31.34 -23.37 2.26
CA TRP A 465 -31.69 -22.00 2.61
C TRP A 465 -32.84 -21.47 1.73
N LEU A 466 -32.77 -21.59 0.40
CA LEU A 466 -33.83 -21.14 -0.50
C LEU A 466 -35.19 -21.84 -0.27
N LEU A 467 -35.17 -23.09 0.20
CA LEU A 467 -36.38 -23.85 0.57
C LEU A 467 -36.96 -23.45 1.94
N ALA A 468 -36.11 -22.97 2.85
CA ALA A 468 -36.51 -22.70 4.23
C ALA A 468 -37.49 -21.52 4.37
N SER A 469 -37.47 -20.56 3.44
CA SER A 469 -38.32 -19.37 3.51
C SER A 469 -38.61 -18.77 2.13
N ASP A 470 -39.80 -18.20 1.96
CA ASP A 470 -40.18 -17.39 0.80
C ASP A 470 -39.53 -15.99 0.81
N SER A 471 -38.86 -15.66 1.92
CA SER A 471 -38.12 -14.41 2.09
C SER A 471 -36.63 -14.56 1.76
N HIS A 472 -36.19 -15.74 1.28
CA HIS A 472 -34.80 -15.98 0.88
C HIS A 472 -34.59 -15.81 -0.63
N PHE A 473 -33.61 -14.97 -1.01
CA PHE A 473 -33.34 -14.59 -2.39
C PHE A 473 -31.86 -14.76 -2.80
N LEU A 474 -31.62 -15.53 -3.86
CA LEU A 474 -30.32 -15.64 -4.53
C LEU A 474 -30.34 -14.83 -5.84
N CYS A 475 -29.39 -13.92 -6.00
CA CYS A 475 -29.20 -13.17 -7.25
C CYS A 475 -27.75 -13.29 -7.75
N VAL A 476 -27.56 -13.78 -8.97
CA VAL A 476 -26.24 -13.90 -9.59
C VAL A 476 -26.20 -13.09 -10.88
N LEU A 477 -25.33 -12.09 -10.93
CA LEU A 477 -25.08 -11.25 -12.09
C LEU A 477 -23.70 -11.59 -12.64
N ALA A 478 -23.62 -11.96 -13.92
CA ALA A 478 -22.36 -12.22 -14.59
C ALA A 478 -22.45 -11.86 -16.08
N TYR A 479 -21.30 -11.68 -16.71
CA TYR A 479 -21.19 -11.65 -18.16
C TYR A 479 -20.26 -12.76 -18.65
N ASN A 480 -20.27 -13.03 -19.95
CA ASN A 480 -19.37 -14.01 -20.54
C ASN A 480 -17.94 -13.46 -20.57
N ASP A 481 -17.28 -13.58 -19.41
CA ASP A 481 -15.90 -13.19 -19.14
C ASP A 481 -14.90 -14.17 -19.75
N ALA A 482 -15.30 -15.43 -19.96
CA ALA A 482 -14.51 -16.47 -20.62
C ALA A 482 -14.01 -16.09 -22.03
N VAL A 483 -14.76 -15.26 -22.75
CA VAL A 483 -14.40 -14.76 -24.09
C VAL A 483 -13.87 -13.33 -24.09
N ALA A 484 -13.88 -12.64 -22.94
CA ALA A 484 -13.45 -11.26 -22.83
C ALA A 484 -11.94 -11.13 -23.04
N LEU A 485 -11.53 -10.06 -23.72
CA LEU A 485 -10.11 -9.83 -24.04
C LEU A 485 -9.58 -8.59 -23.33
N LEU A 486 -8.46 -8.76 -22.62
CA LEU A 486 -7.61 -7.68 -22.12
C LEU A 486 -6.33 -7.68 -22.95
N ASN A 487 -6.06 -6.59 -23.67
CA ASN A 487 -4.91 -6.48 -24.59
C ASN A 487 -4.85 -7.65 -25.61
N GLY A 488 -6.01 -8.06 -26.13
CA GLY A 488 -6.14 -9.14 -27.11
C GLY A 488 -6.02 -10.56 -26.54
N LYS A 489 -5.89 -10.72 -25.21
CA LYS A 489 -5.77 -12.03 -24.54
C LYS A 489 -6.90 -12.26 -23.55
N THR A 490 -7.34 -13.51 -23.43
CA THR A 490 -8.23 -13.92 -22.34
C THR A 490 -7.49 -13.84 -21.00
N PHE A 491 -8.20 -13.49 -19.94
CA PHE A 491 -7.64 -13.32 -18.59
C PHE A 491 -8.32 -14.20 -17.54
N VAL A 492 -9.38 -14.90 -17.91
CA VAL A 492 -10.07 -15.92 -17.11
C VAL A 492 -10.30 -17.17 -17.94
N SER A 493 -10.37 -18.33 -17.28
CA SER A 493 -10.71 -19.60 -17.94
C SER A 493 -12.23 -19.77 -18.01
N ALA A 494 -12.71 -20.56 -18.96
CA ALA A 494 -14.14 -20.82 -19.14
C ALA A 494 -14.83 -21.41 -17.90
N ALA A 495 -14.12 -22.23 -17.11
CA ALA A 495 -14.63 -22.82 -15.88
C ALA A 495 -14.30 -22.01 -14.61
N GLY A 496 -13.29 -21.13 -14.68
CA GLY A 496 -12.80 -20.36 -13.52
C GLY A 496 -13.40 -18.97 -13.41
N GLY A 497 -13.89 -18.40 -14.51
CA GLY A 497 -14.59 -17.12 -14.54
C GLY A 497 -16.00 -17.21 -13.94
N THR A 498 -16.59 -16.05 -13.75
CA THR A 498 -17.96 -15.88 -13.23
C THR A 498 -18.98 -16.52 -14.16
N TRP A 499 -18.80 -16.43 -15.49
CA TRP A 499 -19.67 -17.10 -16.46
C TRP A 499 -19.80 -18.61 -16.20
N GLY A 500 -18.65 -19.29 -16.08
CA GLY A 500 -18.61 -20.73 -15.83
C GLY A 500 -19.15 -21.10 -14.45
N ARG A 501 -18.81 -20.31 -13.44
CA ARG A 501 -19.21 -20.56 -12.04
C ARG A 501 -20.71 -20.31 -11.82
N SER A 502 -21.28 -19.33 -12.51
CA SER A 502 -22.72 -19.08 -12.53
C SER A 502 -23.48 -20.23 -13.16
N HIS A 503 -23.02 -20.74 -14.30
CA HIS A 503 -23.62 -21.92 -14.93
C HIS A 503 -23.49 -23.18 -14.08
N LEU A 504 -22.34 -23.38 -13.42
CA LEU A 504 -22.14 -24.49 -12.49
C LEU A 504 -23.13 -24.39 -11.31
N MET A 505 -23.22 -23.23 -10.66
CA MET A 505 -24.16 -22.99 -9.57
C MET A 505 -25.61 -23.19 -10.00
N GLN A 506 -26.00 -22.67 -11.18
CA GLN A 506 -27.33 -22.86 -11.73
C GLN A 506 -27.64 -24.35 -11.97
N ALA A 507 -26.72 -25.08 -12.59
CA ALA A 507 -26.87 -26.51 -12.88
C ALA A 507 -26.95 -27.35 -11.59
N ASP A 508 -26.18 -27.01 -10.56
CA ASP A 508 -26.21 -27.66 -9.25
C ASP A 508 -27.55 -27.47 -8.53
N LEU A 509 -28.24 -26.34 -8.77
CA LEU A 509 -29.54 -26.03 -8.16
C LEU A 509 -30.74 -26.55 -8.98
N GLU A 510 -30.56 -26.83 -10.26
CA GLU A 510 -31.61 -27.29 -11.19
C GLU A 510 -32.32 -28.60 -10.73
N PRO A 511 -31.66 -29.57 -10.06
CA PRO A 511 -32.33 -30.72 -9.48
C PRO A 511 -33.33 -30.37 -8.36
N SER A 512 -33.09 -29.26 -7.64
CA SER A 512 -33.96 -28.82 -6.54
C SER A 512 -35.06 -27.87 -6.99
N PHE A 513 -34.82 -27.12 -8.08
CA PHE A 513 -35.70 -26.05 -8.51
C PHE A 513 -35.90 -26.05 -10.02
N SER A 514 -37.16 -25.93 -10.46
CA SER A 514 -37.48 -25.77 -11.88
C SER A 514 -37.15 -24.35 -12.34
N PHE A 515 -36.11 -24.22 -13.16
CA PHE A 515 -35.69 -22.94 -13.73
C PHE A 515 -36.36 -22.65 -15.08
N GLN A 516 -36.93 -21.46 -15.21
CA GLN A 516 -37.38 -20.87 -16.45
C GLN A 516 -36.23 -20.05 -17.06
N LYS A 517 -35.91 -20.28 -18.34
CA LYS A 517 -34.81 -19.63 -19.06
C LYS A 517 -35.38 -18.75 -20.17
N ARG A 518 -35.04 -17.46 -20.17
CA ARG A 518 -35.42 -16.50 -21.21
C ARG A 518 -34.20 -15.72 -21.67
N LEU A 519 -33.97 -15.65 -22.98
CA LEU A 519 -32.95 -14.79 -23.58
C LEU A 519 -33.62 -13.51 -24.10
N THR A 520 -33.10 -12.34 -23.71
CA THR A 520 -33.58 -11.05 -24.23
C THR A 520 -32.39 -10.10 -24.33
N ASP A 521 -32.15 -9.53 -25.52
CA ASP A 521 -31.03 -8.62 -25.81
C ASP A 521 -29.65 -9.13 -25.37
N GLY A 522 -29.41 -10.43 -25.58
CA GLY A 522 -28.18 -11.11 -25.18
C GLY A 522 -28.05 -11.35 -23.67
N MET A 523 -29.08 -11.08 -22.87
CA MET A 523 -29.13 -11.41 -21.44
C MET A 523 -29.95 -12.68 -21.22
N HIS A 524 -29.31 -13.72 -20.69
CA HIS A 524 -30.00 -14.91 -20.18
C HIS A 524 -30.57 -14.59 -18.80
N ARG A 525 -31.89 -14.60 -18.68
CA ARG A 525 -32.64 -14.46 -17.44
C ARG A 525 -33.15 -15.84 -17.05
N ILE A 526 -32.49 -16.44 -16.06
CA ILE A 526 -32.76 -17.80 -15.58
C ILE A 526 -33.33 -17.69 -14.18
N ARG A 527 -34.61 -18.02 -13.99
CA ARG A 527 -35.34 -17.78 -12.75
C ARG A 527 -36.04 -19.05 -12.25
N ALA A 528 -35.97 -19.30 -10.95
CA ALA A 528 -36.78 -20.29 -10.25
C ALA A 528 -37.42 -19.67 -9.01
N LEU A 529 -38.34 -20.41 -8.38
CA LEU A 529 -39.00 -20.00 -7.14
C LEU A 529 -39.63 -18.60 -7.26
N GLU A 530 -40.39 -18.36 -8.34
CA GLU A 530 -41.02 -17.06 -8.63
C GLU A 530 -40.03 -15.88 -8.68
N GLY A 531 -38.78 -16.15 -9.08
CA GLY A 531 -37.72 -15.14 -9.19
C GLY A 531 -36.84 -15.02 -7.95
N ARG A 532 -37.11 -15.78 -6.87
CA ARG A 532 -36.25 -15.80 -5.68
C ARG A 532 -34.86 -16.36 -5.95
N ALA A 533 -34.72 -17.27 -6.89
CA ALA A 533 -33.42 -17.70 -7.39
C ALA A 533 -33.26 -17.21 -8.84
N SER A 534 -32.43 -16.18 -9.05
CA SER A 534 -32.29 -15.51 -10.34
C SER A 534 -30.82 -15.41 -10.78
N PHE A 535 -30.57 -15.80 -12.03
CA PHE A 535 -29.28 -15.62 -12.71
C PHE A 535 -29.49 -14.74 -13.94
N PHE A 536 -28.63 -13.73 -14.08
CA PHE A 536 -28.60 -12.81 -15.21
C PHE A 536 -27.24 -12.89 -15.87
N LEU A 537 -27.16 -13.63 -16.98
CA LEU A 537 -25.90 -13.96 -17.64
C LEU A 537 -25.83 -13.27 -19.01
N LYS A 538 -24.98 -12.26 -19.12
CA LYS A 538 -24.84 -11.43 -20.33
C LYS A 538 -23.87 -12.02 -21.35
N GLU A 539 -24.35 -12.33 -22.55
CA GLU A 539 -23.51 -12.72 -23.68
C GLU A 539 -22.55 -11.60 -24.10
N ASN A 540 -21.41 -12.01 -24.65
CA ASN A 540 -20.31 -11.11 -24.98
C ASN A 540 -19.70 -11.39 -26.37
N PRO A 541 -20.48 -11.31 -27.46
CA PRO A 541 -19.98 -11.57 -28.81
C PRO A 541 -18.87 -10.60 -29.23
N GLU A 542 -18.88 -9.39 -28.67
CA GLU A 542 -17.89 -8.34 -28.92
C GLU A 542 -16.61 -8.48 -28.06
N LYS A 543 -16.54 -9.48 -27.18
CA LYS A 543 -15.38 -9.77 -26.32
C LYS A 543 -14.94 -8.59 -25.44
N LYS A 544 -15.89 -7.75 -25.01
CA LYS A 544 -15.67 -6.56 -24.17
C LYS A 544 -15.52 -6.94 -22.69
N ILE A 545 -14.97 -6.03 -21.89
CA ILE A 545 -14.90 -6.19 -20.42
C ILE A 545 -16.11 -5.48 -19.82
N PHE A 546 -17.11 -6.24 -19.36
CA PHE A 546 -18.31 -5.69 -18.69
C PHE A 546 -18.22 -5.72 -17.15
N HIS A 547 -17.06 -6.11 -16.61
CA HIS A 547 -16.80 -6.31 -15.18
C HIS A 547 -17.41 -5.24 -14.28
N THR A 548 -17.17 -3.97 -14.59
CA THR A 548 -17.72 -2.81 -13.86
C THR A 548 -18.98 -2.24 -14.50
N VAL A 549 -19.13 -2.39 -15.82
CA VAL A 549 -20.28 -1.89 -16.59
C VAL A 549 -21.60 -2.47 -16.05
N GLN A 550 -21.62 -3.73 -15.65
CA GLN A 550 -22.84 -4.30 -15.08
C GLN A 550 -23.26 -3.67 -13.75
N VAL A 551 -22.31 -3.22 -12.93
CA VAL A 551 -22.61 -2.50 -11.68
C VAL A 551 -23.12 -1.10 -11.99
N GLU A 552 -22.43 -0.42 -12.90
CA GLU A 552 -22.78 0.89 -13.41
C GLU A 552 -24.20 0.90 -14.02
N ARG A 553 -24.56 -0.15 -14.76
CA ARG A 553 -25.89 -0.26 -15.38
C ARG A 553 -26.89 -0.94 -14.44
N ASN A 554 -27.02 -0.37 -13.24
CA ASN A 554 -27.99 -0.69 -12.20
C ASN A 554 -27.80 -2.05 -11.50
N GLY A 555 -26.60 -2.63 -11.52
CA GLY A 555 -26.36 -3.98 -10.98
C GLY A 555 -26.61 -4.11 -9.47
N PHE A 556 -26.26 -3.09 -8.67
CA PHE A 556 -26.54 -3.13 -7.22
C PHE A 556 -28.04 -2.99 -6.95
N ILE A 557 -28.74 -2.14 -7.71
CA ILE A 557 -30.21 -2.02 -7.63
C ILE A 557 -30.88 -3.35 -7.98
N GLU A 558 -30.54 -3.93 -9.14
CA GLU A 558 -31.10 -5.21 -9.58
C GLU A 558 -30.84 -6.30 -8.53
N SER A 559 -29.62 -6.37 -8.01
CA SER A 559 -29.24 -7.40 -7.05
C SER A 559 -30.10 -7.40 -5.78
N LEU A 560 -30.63 -6.24 -5.38
CA LEU A 560 -31.48 -6.07 -4.19
C LEU A 560 -32.98 -6.20 -4.49
N LEU A 561 -33.42 -5.83 -5.69
CA LEU A 561 -34.84 -5.81 -6.04
C LEU A 561 -35.30 -7.03 -6.84
N SER A 562 -34.38 -7.79 -7.44
CA SER A 562 -34.71 -8.97 -8.24
C SER A 562 -35.55 -9.97 -7.46
N GLY A 563 -36.62 -10.46 -8.09
CA GLY A 563 -37.60 -11.38 -7.47
C GLY A 563 -38.60 -10.70 -6.51
N THR A 564 -38.53 -9.38 -6.32
CA THR A 564 -39.50 -8.63 -5.52
C THR A 564 -40.52 -7.93 -6.42
N ARG A 565 -41.58 -7.37 -5.83
CA ARG A 565 -42.56 -6.53 -6.58
C ARG A 565 -41.97 -5.23 -7.12
N LEU A 566 -40.75 -4.87 -6.71
CA LEU A 566 -40.03 -3.68 -7.15
C LEU A 566 -39.01 -3.99 -8.26
N ASP A 567 -38.88 -5.26 -8.67
CA ASP A 567 -38.04 -5.70 -9.80
C ASP A 567 -38.40 -4.90 -11.07
N GLU A 568 -37.41 -4.24 -11.67
CA GLU A 568 -37.51 -3.33 -12.83
C GLU A 568 -38.51 -2.15 -12.69
N VAL A 569 -38.89 -1.76 -11.47
CA VAL A 569 -39.80 -0.61 -11.24
C VAL A 569 -39.04 0.71 -11.23
N GLY A 570 -38.99 1.36 -12.40
CA GLY A 570 -38.33 2.65 -12.59
C GLY A 570 -36.81 2.54 -12.77
N TYR A 571 -36.33 1.35 -13.14
CA TYR A 571 -34.97 1.09 -13.60
C TYR A 571 -35.02 -0.14 -14.53
N SER A 572 -33.96 -0.39 -15.29
CA SER A 572 -33.79 -1.65 -16.03
C SER A 572 -32.34 -2.10 -15.92
N TYR A 573 -32.10 -3.36 -15.60
CA TYR A 573 -30.74 -3.90 -15.53
C TYR A 573 -30.09 -3.90 -16.92
N PHE A 574 -28.85 -3.42 -17.01
CA PHE A 574 -28.16 -3.10 -18.27
C PHE A 574 -28.78 -1.94 -19.09
N GLY A 575 -29.76 -1.21 -18.54
CA GLY A 575 -30.30 0.03 -19.10
C GLY A 575 -29.50 1.28 -18.74
N ASP A 576 -30.13 2.45 -18.86
CA ASP A 576 -29.54 3.72 -18.43
C ASP A 576 -29.43 3.80 -16.90
N ARG A 577 -28.44 4.56 -16.41
CA ARG A 577 -28.16 4.74 -14.98
C ARG A 577 -29.35 5.41 -14.28
N ALA A 578 -30.22 4.62 -13.64
CA ALA A 578 -31.43 5.10 -12.97
C ALA A 578 -31.11 5.99 -11.75
N TYR A 579 -29.91 5.88 -11.22
CA TYR A 579 -29.44 6.58 -10.04
C TYR A 579 -28.67 7.88 -10.35
N SER A 580 -28.57 8.30 -11.61
CA SER A 580 -27.82 9.50 -12.01
C SER A 580 -28.18 10.76 -11.21
N PRO A 581 -29.48 11.03 -10.90
CA PRO A 581 -29.86 12.19 -10.07
C PRO A 581 -29.33 12.14 -8.63
N PHE A 582 -28.90 10.97 -8.16
CA PHE A 582 -28.40 10.76 -6.80
C PHE A 582 -26.88 10.78 -6.71
N ILE A 583 -26.16 10.95 -7.82
CA ILE A 583 -24.70 11.09 -7.81
C ILE A 583 -24.35 12.44 -7.18
N ARG A 584 -23.51 12.41 -6.15
CA ARG A 584 -23.06 13.62 -5.45
C ARG A 584 -21.95 14.32 -6.24
N ALA A 585 -21.84 15.63 -6.08
CA ALA A 585 -20.87 16.46 -6.79
C ALA A 585 -19.48 16.55 -6.11
N ASP A 586 -19.40 16.22 -4.82
CA ASP A 586 -18.30 16.59 -3.91
C ASP A 586 -17.51 15.39 -3.33
#